data_AF-A0A061J982-F1
#
_entry.id   AF-A0A061J982-F1
#
_cell.length_a   1.000
_cell.length_b   1.000
_cell.length_c   1.000
_cell.angle_alpha   90.00
_cell.angle_beta   90.00
_cell.angle_gamma   90.00
#
_symmetry.space_group_name_H-M   'P 1'
#
loop_
_entity.id
_entity.type
_entity.pdbx_description
1 polymer ?
#
loop_
_entity_poly.entity_id
_entity_poly.type
_entity_poly.pdbx_seq_one_letter_code
_entity_poly.pdbx_strand_id
1 'polypeptide(L)'
;MPSVREIVTAKHFSRALQLLGVAGAFGSGSFALFLLMWSPPRELGEVRMHIAFVYVVFFAVVLPAAELGMMQHQHLARFTRFLLSHVGRALVYIFIGGLLLGNHVGGWVVGVYMISLGVLNVLAACVTTNHRTA
;
A
#
# COMPACT_ATOMS: atom_id res chain seq x y z
N MET A 1 -20.54 24.65 4.13
CA MET A 1 -21.14 23.67 3.20
C MET A 1 -20.14 23.37 2.10
N PRO A 2 -19.59 22.15 2.02
CA PRO A 2 -18.65 21.81 0.96
C PRO A 2 -19.34 21.91 -0.40
N SER A 3 -18.69 22.55 -1.36
CA SER A 3 -19.26 22.75 -2.69
C SER A 3 -19.31 21.42 -3.45
N VAL A 4 -20.27 21.23 -4.36
CA VAL A 4 -20.41 20.02 -5.18
C VAL A 4 -19.11 19.71 -5.97
N ARG A 5 -18.35 20.76 -6.33
CA ARG A 5 -17.01 20.62 -6.93
C ARG A 5 -16.01 19.95 -5.99
N GLU A 6 -15.97 20.31 -4.71
CA GLU A 6 -15.06 19.69 -3.73
C GLU A 6 -15.37 18.20 -3.52
N ILE A 7 -16.65 17.83 -3.52
CA ILE A 7 -17.09 16.44 -3.39
C ILE A 7 -16.68 15.61 -4.62
N VAL A 8 -16.82 16.17 -5.82
CA VAL A 8 -16.41 15.53 -7.07
C VAL A 8 -14.89 15.38 -7.13
N THR A 9 -14.13 16.42 -6.78
CA THR A 9 -12.66 16.37 -6.75
C THR A 9 -12.14 15.35 -5.74
N ALA A 10 -12.73 15.28 -4.54
CA ALA A 10 -12.34 14.29 -3.52
C ALA A 10 -12.58 12.85 -3.98
N LYS A 11 -13.70 12.59 -4.68
CA LYS A 11 -14.02 11.25 -5.20
C LYS A 11 -13.07 10.83 -6.34
N HIS A 12 -12.70 11.75 -7.22
CA HIS A 12 -11.70 11.48 -8.26
C HIS A 12 -10.30 11.25 -7.67
N PHE A 13 -9.91 12.05 -6.68
CA PHE A 13 -8.63 11.90 -5.99
C PHE A 13 -8.51 10.55 -5.27
N SER A 14 -9.56 10.12 -4.58
CA SER A 14 -9.57 8.81 -3.92
C SER A 14 -9.48 7.65 -4.92
N ARG A 15 -10.14 7.74 -6.08
CA ARG A 15 -10.01 6.71 -7.14
C ARG A 15 -8.62 6.69 -7.76
N ALA A 16 -8.01 7.86 -7.96
CA ALA A 16 -6.65 7.95 -8.47
C ALA A 16 -5.65 7.29 -7.51
N LEU A 17 -5.75 7.57 -6.21
CA LEU A 17 -4.93 6.91 -5.18
C LEU A 17 -5.15 5.40 -5.13
N GLN A 18 -6.38 4.94 -5.31
CA GLN A 18 -6.70 3.52 -5.36
C GLN A 18 -6.04 2.83 -6.57
N LEU A 19 -6.14 3.41 -7.77
CA LEU A 19 -5.49 2.87 -8.97
C LEU A 19 -3.97 2.86 -8.85
N LEU A 20 -3.38 3.94 -8.35
CA LEU A 20 -1.95 4.04 -8.09
C LEU A 20 -1.48 3.04 -7.03
N GLY A 21 -2.30 2.82 -5.99
CA GLY A 21 -2.08 1.83 -4.95
C GLY A 21 -2.09 0.40 -5.48
N VAL A 22 -3.04 0.07 -6.36
CA VAL A 22 -3.10 -1.24 -7.03
C VAL A 22 -1.88 -1.44 -7.95
N ALA A 23 -1.49 -0.42 -8.72
CA ALA A 23 -0.29 -0.47 -9.54
C ALA A 23 0.98 -0.65 -8.69
N GLY A 24 1.06 0.04 -7.55
CA GLY A 24 2.15 -0.11 -6.57
C GLY A 24 2.19 -1.49 -5.94
N ALA A 25 1.04 -2.04 -5.55
CA ALA A 25 0.93 -3.41 -5.05
C ALA A 25 1.42 -4.42 -6.09
N PHE A 26 1.01 -4.26 -7.36
CA PHE A 26 1.47 -5.13 -8.45
C PHE A 26 2.99 -5.02 -8.69
N GLY A 27 3.53 -3.80 -8.74
CA GLY A 27 4.96 -3.57 -8.95
C GLY A 27 5.82 -4.10 -7.79
N SER A 28 5.43 -3.80 -6.55
CA SER A 28 6.11 -4.27 -5.35
C SER A 28 6.01 -5.78 -5.17
N GLY A 29 4.84 -6.38 -5.41
CA GLY A 29 4.67 -7.83 -5.37
C GLY A 29 5.48 -8.56 -6.44
N SER A 30 5.45 -8.07 -7.68
CA SER A 30 6.22 -8.68 -8.79
C SER A 30 7.73 -8.62 -8.51
N PHE A 31 8.23 -7.48 -8.02
CA PHE A 31 9.64 -7.32 -7.68
C PHE A 31 10.05 -8.16 -6.47
N ALA A 32 9.23 -8.21 -5.41
CA ALA A 32 9.48 -9.06 -4.26
C ALA A 32 9.50 -10.55 -4.64
N LEU A 33 8.60 -10.98 -5.53
CA LEU A 33 8.55 -12.36 -6.03
C LEU A 33 9.77 -12.70 -6.88
N PHE A 34 10.25 -11.76 -7.71
CA PHE A 34 11.51 -11.90 -8.44
C PHE A 34 12.70 -12.09 -7.48
N LEU A 35 12.81 -11.26 -6.43
CA LEU A 35 13.86 -11.40 -5.42
C LEU A 35 13.77 -12.74 -4.67
N LEU A 36 12.56 -13.18 -4.34
CA LEU A 36 12.33 -14.45 -3.66
C LEU A 36 12.78 -15.65 -4.50
N MET A 37 12.50 -15.62 -5.80
CA MET A 37 12.80 -16.73 -6.71
C MET A 37 14.30 -16.81 -7.09
N TRP A 38 14.99 -15.67 -7.19
CA TRP A 38 16.39 -15.64 -7.64
C TRP A 38 17.44 -15.47 -6.53
N SER A 39 17.06 -15.14 -5.29
CA SER A 39 18.01 -14.87 -4.20
C SER A 39 17.78 -15.79 -2.99
N PRO A 40 18.16 -17.07 -3.06
CA PRO A 40 18.00 -18.01 -1.94
C PRO A 40 18.86 -17.58 -0.73
N PRO A 41 18.32 -17.64 0.50
CA PRO A 41 19.04 -17.19 1.69
C PRO A 41 20.18 -18.16 2.02
N ARG A 42 21.39 -17.63 2.18
CA ARG A 42 22.59 -18.37 2.64
C ARG A 42 22.92 -18.08 4.09
N GLU A 43 22.54 -16.90 4.60
CA GLU A 43 22.78 -16.48 5.98
C GLU A 43 21.48 -16.24 6.77
N LEU A 44 21.55 -16.34 8.11
CA LEU A 44 20.39 -16.11 8.99
C LEU A 44 19.80 -14.69 8.86
N GLY A 45 20.63 -13.69 8.56
CA GLY A 45 20.17 -12.32 8.29
C GLY A 45 19.34 -12.21 7.01
N GLU A 46 19.69 -13.00 5.99
CA GLU A 46 18.99 -13.04 4.71
C GLU A 46 17.65 -13.76 4.84
N VAL A 47 17.54 -14.77 5.71
CA VAL A 47 16.26 -15.46 6.01
C VAL A 47 15.20 -14.46 6.50
N ARG A 48 15.59 -13.49 7.35
CA ARG A 48 14.67 -12.45 7.82
C ARG A 48 14.12 -11.61 6.69
N MET A 49 14.97 -11.19 5.76
CA MET A 49 14.57 -10.42 4.58
C MET A 49 13.71 -11.27 3.62
N HIS A 50 14.03 -12.55 3.50
CA HIS A 50 13.26 -13.50 2.70
C HIS A 50 11.82 -13.64 3.22
N ILE A 51 11.65 -13.79 4.54
CA ILE A 51 10.34 -13.79 5.21
C ILE A 51 9.62 -12.46 4.96
N ALA A 52 10.32 -11.33 5.05
CA ALA A 52 9.73 -10.01 4.77
C ALA A 52 9.18 -9.93 3.33
N PHE A 53 9.88 -10.48 2.33
CA PHE A 53 9.38 -10.50 0.95
C PHE A 53 8.15 -11.38 0.77
N VAL A 54 8.04 -12.50 1.49
CA VAL A 54 6.80 -13.30 1.52
C VAL A 54 5.62 -12.45 2.00
N TYR A 55 5.81 -11.66 3.05
CA TYR A 55 4.77 -10.74 3.52
C TYR A 55 4.44 -9.66 2.49
N VAL A 56 5.44 -9.09 1.81
CA VAL A 56 5.20 -8.10 0.74
C VAL A 56 4.36 -8.69 -0.38
N VAL A 57 4.68 -9.91 -0.85
CA VAL A 57 3.90 -10.62 -1.86
C VAL A 57 2.46 -10.88 -1.38
N PHE A 58 2.31 -11.30 -0.13
CA PHE A 58 0.98 -11.50 0.46
C PHE A 58 0.17 -10.19 0.49
N PHE A 59 0.76 -9.10 0.96
CA PHE A 59 0.10 -7.79 0.98
C PHE A 59 -0.19 -7.25 -0.42
N ALA A 60 0.68 -7.53 -1.41
CA ALA A 60 0.48 -7.15 -2.80
C ALA A 60 -0.77 -7.80 -3.42
N VAL A 61 -1.22 -8.95 -2.91
CA VAL A 61 -2.47 -9.59 -3.32
C VAL A 61 -3.65 -9.12 -2.45
N VAL A 62 -3.44 -9.05 -1.13
CA VAL A 62 -4.48 -8.68 -0.16
C VAL A 62 -4.98 -7.26 -0.37
N LEU A 63 -4.09 -6.29 -0.65
CA LEU A 63 -4.45 -4.89 -0.84
C LEU A 63 -5.40 -4.70 -2.04
N PRO A 64 -5.07 -5.13 -3.28
CA PRO A 64 -6.02 -5.06 -4.39
C PRO A 64 -7.32 -5.83 -4.12
N ALA A 65 -7.25 -7.02 -3.50
CA ALA A 65 -8.45 -7.79 -3.18
C ALA A 65 -9.37 -7.06 -2.18
N ALA A 66 -8.78 -6.36 -1.21
CA ALA A 66 -9.50 -5.49 -0.28
C ALA A 66 -10.12 -4.28 -1.00
N GLU A 67 -9.36 -3.63 -1.88
CA GLU A 67 -9.80 -2.46 -2.68
C GLU A 67 -10.95 -2.80 -3.64
N LEU A 68 -10.95 -4.00 -4.21
CA LEU A 68 -12.02 -4.52 -5.07
C LEU A 68 -13.24 -5.02 -4.29
N GLY A 69 -13.20 -4.98 -2.95
CA GLY A 69 -14.32 -5.41 -2.11
C GLY A 69 -14.55 -6.93 -2.12
N MET A 70 -13.53 -7.73 -2.44
CA MET A 70 -13.62 -9.19 -2.47
C MET A 70 -13.54 -9.84 -1.07
N MET A 71 -13.13 -9.08 -0.05
CA MET A 71 -12.98 -9.55 1.34
C MET A 71 -14.18 -9.19 2.22
N GLN A 72 -15.37 -9.69 1.88
CA GLN A 72 -16.63 -9.36 2.59
C GLN A 72 -16.91 -10.23 3.82
N HIS A 73 -16.10 -11.24 4.11
CA HIS A 73 -16.33 -12.14 5.23
C HIS A 73 -16.22 -11.41 6.58
N GLN A 74 -17.12 -11.68 7.52
CA GLN A 74 -17.21 -10.94 8.80
C GLN A 74 -15.91 -10.88 9.60
N HIS A 75 -15.11 -11.96 9.60
CA HIS A 75 -13.81 -12.00 10.29
C HIS A 75 -12.74 -11.13 9.61
N LEU A 76 -12.80 -11.00 8.28
CA LEU A 76 -11.87 -10.19 7.51
C LEU A 76 -12.27 -8.72 7.55
N ALA A 77 -13.57 -8.41 7.61
CA ALA A 77 -14.13 -7.07 7.49
C ALA A 77 -13.49 -6.02 8.42
N ARG A 78 -13.08 -6.39 9.64
CA ARG A 78 -12.40 -5.47 10.56
C ARG A 78 -10.98 -5.11 10.06
N PHE A 79 -10.24 -6.10 9.58
CA PHE A 79 -8.92 -5.91 8.97
C PHE A 79 -9.01 -5.17 7.63
N THR A 80 -9.98 -5.53 6.79
CA THR A 80 -10.22 -4.86 5.51
C THR A 80 -10.55 -3.38 5.73
N ARG A 81 -11.35 -3.04 6.75
CA ARG A 81 -11.65 -1.64 7.08
C ARG A 81 -10.41 -0.85 7.48
N PHE A 82 -9.50 -1.45 8.25
CA PHE A 82 -8.23 -0.80 8.58
C PHE A 82 -7.39 -0.59 7.33
N LEU A 83 -7.21 -1.62 6.51
CA LEU A 83 -6.46 -1.57 5.25
C LEU A 83 -7.06 -0.59 4.24
N LEU A 84 -8.37 -0.41 4.23
CA LEU A 84 -9.07 0.56 3.36
C LEU A 84 -9.08 1.98 3.93
N SER A 85 -8.72 2.18 5.20
CA SER A 85 -8.59 3.54 5.74
C SER A 85 -7.38 4.25 5.14
N HIS A 86 -7.46 5.57 4.91
CA HIS A 86 -6.32 6.34 4.38
C HIS A 86 -5.05 6.18 5.23
N VAL A 87 -5.19 6.15 6.56
CA VAL A 87 -4.07 5.95 7.50
C VAL A 87 -3.51 4.53 7.39
N GLY A 88 -4.36 3.51 7.34
CA GLY A 88 -3.92 2.12 7.18
C GLY A 88 -3.19 1.88 5.87
N ARG A 89 -3.73 2.39 4.74
CA ARG A 89 -3.05 2.36 3.43
C ARG A 89 -1.68 3.02 3.50
N ALA A 90 -1.62 4.21 4.11
CA ALA A 90 -0.37 4.95 4.24
C ALA A 90 0.70 4.16 4.99
N LEU A 91 0.35 3.59 6.14
CA LEU A 91 1.26 2.79 6.95
C LEU A 91 1.77 1.57 6.18
N VAL A 92 0.88 0.86 5.48
CA VAL A 92 1.27 -0.32 4.70
C VAL A 92 2.17 0.05 3.53
N TYR A 93 1.88 1.12 2.80
CA TYR A 93 2.74 1.56 1.69
C TYR A 93 4.12 2.04 2.16
N ILE A 94 4.19 2.79 3.27
CA ILE A 94 5.47 3.20 3.86
C ILE A 94 6.25 1.98 4.34
N PHE A 95 5.60 1.02 4.98
CA PHE A 95 6.23 -0.21 5.44
C PHE A 95 6.80 -1.04 4.28
N ILE A 96 6.00 -1.31 3.24
CA ILE A 96 6.44 -2.02 2.04
C ILE A 96 7.58 -1.27 1.35
N GLY A 97 7.44 0.05 1.22
CA GLY A 97 8.47 0.88 0.59
C GLY A 97 9.79 0.86 1.36
N GLY A 98 9.73 0.95 2.69
CA GLY A 98 10.90 0.86 3.57
C GLY A 98 11.62 -0.49 3.48
N LEU A 99 10.86 -1.60 3.37
CA LEU A 99 11.45 -2.93 3.19
C LEU A 99 12.17 -3.09 1.84
N LEU A 100 11.71 -2.40 0.80
CA LEU A 100 12.30 -2.48 -0.54
C LEU A 100 13.52 -1.57 -0.74
N LEU A 101 13.68 -0.52 0.08
CA LEU A 101 14.74 0.49 -0.04
C LEU A 101 16.17 -0.01 0.21
N GLY A 102 16.36 -1.26 0.64
CA GLY A 102 17.67 -1.87 0.83
C GLY A 102 18.17 -2.74 -0.32
N ASN A 103 17.30 -3.14 -1.26
CA ASN A 103 17.61 -4.22 -2.21
C ASN A 103 17.64 -3.74 -3.66
N HIS A 104 18.84 -3.56 -4.20
CA HIS A 104 19.13 -3.21 -5.60
C HIS A 104 18.46 -1.91 -6.09
N VAL A 105 18.86 -1.44 -7.28
CA VAL A 105 18.31 -0.21 -7.88
C VAL A 105 16.80 -0.32 -8.11
N GLY A 106 16.28 -1.52 -8.43
CA GLY A 106 14.85 -1.75 -8.59
C GLY A 106 14.04 -1.53 -7.31
N GLY A 107 14.59 -1.94 -6.16
CA GLY A 107 13.94 -1.75 -4.86
C GLY A 107 13.87 -0.28 -4.46
N TRP A 108 14.84 0.54 -4.88
CA TRP A 108 14.80 1.99 -4.67
C TRP A 108 13.66 2.65 -5.43
N VAL A 109 13.50 2.33 -6.72
CA VAL A 109 12.44 2.91 -7.54
C VAL A 109 11.05 2.57 -6.98
N VAL A 110 10.82 1.28 -6.71
CA VAL A 110 9.53 0.81 -6.17
C VAL A 110 9.33 1.31 -4.73
N GLY A 111 10.39 1.34 -3.93
CA GLY A 111 10.35 1.78 -2.54
C GLY A 111 9.98 3.26 -2.40
N VAL A 112 10.64 4.14 -3.15
CA VAL A 112 10.34 5.58 -3.20
C VAL A 112 8.93 5.83 -3.70
N TYR A 113 8.48 5.09 -4.72
CA TYR A 113 7.11 5.17 -5.21
C TYR A 113 6.08 4.82 -4.13
N MET A 114 6.28 3.71 -3.40
CA MET A 114 5.36 3.28 -2.34
C MET A 114 5.34 4.27 -1.16
N ILE A 115 6.50 4.80 -0.75
CA ILE A 115 6.56 5.84 0.29
C ILE A 115 5.81 7.10 -0.16
N SER A 116 5.96 7.52 -1.41
CA SER A 116 5.27 8.68 -1.97
C SER A 116 3.74 8.49 -1.92
N LEU A 117 3.24 7.31 -2.28
CA LEU A 117 1.83 6.96 -2.12
C LEU A 117 1.38 6.96 -0.66
N GLY A 118 2.25 6.53 0.24
CA GLY A 118 2.01 6.60 1.67
C GLY A 118 1.77 8.03 2.15
N VAL A 119 2.68 8.94 1.80
CA VAL A 119 2.57 10.38 2.11
C VAL A 119 1.29 10.98 1.51
N LEU A 120 0.97 10.67 0.26
CA LEU A 120 -0.26 11.15 -0.38
C LEU A 120 -1.52 10.66 0.33
N ASN A 121 -1.53 9.43 0.86
CA ASN A 121 -2.65 8.92 1.65
C ASN A 121 -2.77 9.60 3.03
N VAL A 122 -1.65 9.96 3.67
CA VAL A 122 -1.68 10.78 4.91
C VAL A 122 -2.26 12.16 4.62
N LEU A 123 -1.82 12.81 3.54
CA LEU A 123 -2.36 14.10 3.12
C LEU A 123 -3.86 14.02 2.83
N ALA A 124 -4.30 12.95 2.14
CA ALA A 124 -5.72 12.68 1.90
C ALA A 124 -6.52 12.58 3.21
N ALA A 125 -5.98 11.87 4.21
CA ALA A 125 -6.60 11.75 5.52
C ALA A 125 -6.73 13.11 6.22
N CYS A 126 -5.65 13.91 6.24
CA CYS A 126 -5.66 15.23 6.87
C CYS A 126 -6.71 16.16 6.25
N VAL A 127 -6.83 16.17 4.92
CA VAL A 127 -7.81 17.01 4.20
C VAL A 127 -9.25 16.55 4.47
N THR A 128 -9.50 15.24 4.48
CA THR A 128 -10.86 14.72 4.72
C THR A 128 -11.31 14.81 6.18
N THR A 129 -10.40 14.69 7.15
CA THR A 129 -10.73 14.86 8.58
C THR A 129 -11.11 16.30 8.90
N ASN A 130 -10.45 17.30 8.30
CA ASN A 130 -10.70 18.71 8.57
C ASN A 130 -12.12 19.15 8.14
N HIS A 131 -12.72 18.48 7.16
CA HIS A 131 -14.11 18.72 6.72
C HIS A 131 -15.19 18.11 7.62
N ARG A 132 -14.84 17.24 8.58
CA ARG A 132 -15.80 16.63 9.52
C ARG A 132 -15.96 17.44 10.81
N THR A 133 -15.05 18.36 11.07
CA THR A 133 -14.97 19.13 12.33
C THR A 133 -15.29 20.62 12.16
N ALA A 134 -15.60 21.06 10.94
CA ALA A 134 -16.02 22.43 10.60
C ALA A 134 -17.43 22.42 10.02
#